data_AF-A0A1B8AZL8-F1
#
_entry.id   AF-A0A1B8AZL8-F1
#
_cell.length_a   1.000
_cell.length_b   1.000
_cell.length_c   1.000
_cell.angle_alpha   90.00
_cell.angle_beta   90.00
_cell.angle_gamma   90.00
#
_symmetry.space_group_name_H-M   'P 1'
#
loop_
_entity.id
_entity.type
_entity.pdbx_description
1 polymer ?
#
loop_
_entity_poly.entity_id
_entity_poly.type
_entity_poly.pdbx_seq_one_letter_code
_entity_poly.pdbx_strand_id
1 'polypeptide(L)'
;MKFSITSLITLLAVTQNVSAWYVKFMNEDNKCEIGGETEYQIFTGDKFDCYNFGASLNEGTECEHFRKGGSEKLWECKGTFIAKSAKPKHDTGSVCKFYALNDCSGVGTPGTGEGDSCVPVSQIIGDGGSIPQRIASFRCENTEEPA
;
A
#
# COMPACT_ATOMS: atom_id res chain seq x y z
N MET A 1 27.85 53.11 -19.40
CA MET A 1 27.79 51.73 -18.88
C MET A 1 26.32 51.33 -18.80
N LYS A 2 25.89 50.30 -19.53
CA LYS A 2 24.54 49.74 -19.43
C LYS A 2 24.66 48.45 -18.62
N PHE A 3 24.16 48.44 -17.39
CA PHE A 3 24.05 47.22 -16.60
C PHE A 3 22.73 46.55 -16.96
N SER A 4 22.79 45.46 -17.70
CA SER A 4 21.64 44.61 -17.96
C SER A 4 21.42 43.74 -16.73
N ILE A 5 20.34 43.99 -15.99
CA ILE A 5 19.94 43.14 -14.86
C ILE A 5 19.23 41.93 -15.46
N THR A 6 19.98 40.83 -15.62
CA THR A 6 19.42 39.53 -15.97
C THR A 6 18.67 39.01 -14.75
N SER A 7 17.35 39.12 -14.75
CA SER A 7 16.50 38.49 -13.72
C SER A 7 16.58 36.98 -13.87
N LEU A 8 17.44 36.34 -13.07
CA LEU A 8 17.39 34.89 -12.84
C LEU A 8 16.13 34.59 -12.01
N ILE A 9 15.11 34.04 -12.66
CA ILE A 9 14.01 33.37 -11.99
C ILE A 9 14.53 31.99 -11.57
N THR A 10 15.07 31.89 -10.37
CA THR A 10 15.29 30.58 -9.73
C THR A 10 13.92 30.02 -9.35
N LEU A 11 13.35 29.19 -10.23
CA LEU A 11 12.30 28.25 -9.85
C LEU A 11 12.89 27.26 -8.85
N LEU A 12 12.68 27.51 -7.57
CA LEU A 12 12.73 26.47 -6.55
C LEU A 12 11.55 25.54 -6.84
N ALA A 13 11.80 24.50 -7.63
CA ALA A 13 10.94 23.33 -7.62
C ALA A 13 11.03 22.77 -6.20
N VAL A 14 10.07 23.13 -5.36
CA VAL A 14 9.82 22.42 -4.12
C VAL A 14 9.43 21.03 -4.57
N THR A 15 10.38 20.09 -4.57
CA THR A 15 10.09 18.68 -4.65
C THR A 15 9.34 18.37 -3.36
N GLN A 16 8.02 18.54 -3.37
CA GLN A 16 7.18 17.99 -2.32
C GLN A 16 7.49 16.49 -2.35
N ASN A 17 8.21 16.00 -1.34
CA ASN A 17 8.28 14.57 -1.08
C ASN A 17 6.85 14.19 -0.72
N VAL A 18 6.04 13.91 -1.74
CA VAL A 18 4.73 13.31 -1.54
C VAL A 18 5.06 11.93 -1.02
N SER A 19 5.00 11.75 0.30
CA SER A 19 5.26 10.47 0.94
C SER A 19 4.19 9.50 0.43
N ALA A 20 4.51 8.79 -0.65
CA ALA A 20 3.63 7.82 -1.26
C ALA A 20 3.79 6.52 -0.49
N TRP A 21 2.71 6.03 0.13
CA TRP A 21 2.73 4.71 0.74
C TRP A 21 2.80 3.64 -0.34
N TYR A 22 3.42 2.51 -0.02
CA TYR A 22 3.53 1.34 -0.89
C TYR A 22 3.17 0.09 -0.10
N VAL A 23 2.28 -0.72 -0.64
CA VAL A 23 1.95 -2.03 -0.06
C VAL A 23 1.87 -3.10 -1.14
N LYS A 24 2.57 -4.20 -0.91
CA LYS A 24 2.43 -5.42 -1.70
C LYS A 24 1.51 -6.40 -0.98
N PHE A 25 0.48 -6.88 -1.65
CA PHE A 25 -0.40 -7.95 -1.17
C PHE A 25 -0.14 -9.21 -1.97
N MET A 26 -0.15 -10.36 -1.31
CA MET A 26 0.06 -11.68 -1.94
C MET A 26 -1.10 -12.61 -1.61
N ASN A 27 -1.38 -13.56 -2.51
CA ASN A 27 -2.36 -14.62 -2.30
C ASN A 27 -1.87 -15.76 -1.39
N GLU A 28 -0.62 -15.68 -0.92
CA GLU A 28 -0.01 -16.59 0.04
C GLU A 28 -0.11 -16.04 1.47
N ASP A 29 -0.22 -16.90 2.46
CA ASP A 29 -0.68 -16.55 3.80
C ASP A 29 0.42 -16.27 4.82
N ASN A 30 1.66 -16.77 4.66
CA ASN A 30 2.53 -16.91 5.84
C ASN A 30 3.95 -16.32 5.78
N LYS A 31 4.46 -15.89 4.61
CA LYS A 31 5.86 -15.44 4.52
C LYS A 31 6.12 -14.19 3.69
N CYS A 32 5.13 -13.70 2.95
CA CYS A 32 5.34 -12.62 1.99
C CYS A 32 6.52 -12.89 1.03
N GLU A 33 6.75 -14.17 0.76
CA GLU A 33 7.75 -14.66 -0.19
C GLU A 33 7.07 -14.82 -1.55
N ILE A 34 7.71 -14.32 -2.60
CA ILE A 34 7.21 -14.49 -3.97
C ILE A 34 7.80 -15.80 -4.50
N GLY A 35 6.96 -16.83 -4.56
CA GLY A 35 7.24 -18.10 -5.22
C GLY A 35 6.84 -18.10 -6.69
N GLY A 36 7.13 -19.19 -7.40
CA GLY A 36 6.88 -19.33 -8.84
C GLY A 36 5.41 -19.23 -9.26
N GLU A 37 4.48 -19.54 -8.36
CA GLU A 37 3.03 -19.47 -8.61
C GLU A 37 2.34 -18.31 -7.88
N THR A 38 3.09 -17.51 -7.12
CA THR A 38 2.51 -16.44 -6.31
C THR A 38 1.86 -15.37 -7.20
N GLU A 39 0.62 -15.03 -6.87
CA GLU A 39 -0.09 -13.87 -7.41
C GLU A 39 0.02 -12.73 -6.38
N TYR A 40 0.36 -11.54 -6.86
CA TYR A 40 0.50 -10.38 -5.97
C TYR A 40 0.07 -9.09 -6.64
N GLN A 41 -0.42 -8.17 -5.83
CA GLN A 41 -0.78 -6.82 -6.22
C GLN A 41 0.05 -5.82 -5.45
N ILE A 42 0.47 -4.76 -6.13
CA ILE A 42 1.18 -3.64 -5.54
C ILE A 42 0.25 -2.45 -5.60
N PHE A 43 0.02 -1.81 -4.46
CA PHE A 43 -0.72 -0.56 -4.36
C PHE A 43 0.22 0.56 -3.92
N THR A 44 0.08 1.70 -4.58
CA THR A 44 0.80 2.93 -4.25
C THR A 44 -0.21 4.06 -4.17
N GLY A 45 -0.07 4.96 -3.20
CA GLY A 45 -0.95 6.12 -3.11
C GLY A 45 -0.41 7.18 -2.16
N ASP A 46 -1.10 8.32 -2.12
CA ASP A 46 -0.67 9.53 -1.42
C ASP A 46 -1.66 10.02 -0.34
N LYS A 47 -2.87 9.41 -0.28
CA LYS A 47 -3.97 9.78 0.61
C LYS A 47 -4.31 8.69 1.63
N PHE A 48 -4.96 9.14 2.70
CA PHE A 48 -5.31 8.39 3.91
C PHE A 48 -6.66 7.65 3.85
N ASP A 49 -7.27 7.52 2.68
CA ASP A 49 -8.59 6.89 2.57
C ASP A 49 -8.52 5.38 2.83
N CYS A 50 -9.57 4.83 3.45
CA CYS A 50 -9.72 3.40 3.59
C CYS A 50 -9.81 2.74 2.21
N TYR A 51 -8.88 1.84 1.91
CA TYR A 51 -8.89 1.07 0.67
C TYR A 51 -9.53 -0.31 0.89
N ASN A 52 -10.47 -0.68 0.03
CA ASN A 52 -11.14 -1.97 0.01
C ASN A 52 -10.89 -2.70 -1.30
N PHE A 53 -10.41 -3.94 -1.24
CA PHE A 53 -10.14 -4.79 -2.41
C PHE A 53 -11.35 -5.04 -3.31
N GLY A 54 -12.57 -4.97 -2.78
CA GLY A 54 -13.82 -5.13 -3.53
C GLY A 54 -14.38 -3.85 -4.15
N ALA A 55 -13.75 -2.69 -3.92
CA ALA A 55 -14.23 -1.40 -4.40
C ALA A 55 -13.45 -0.90 -5.63
N SER A 56 -13.92 0.19 -6.24
CA SER A 56 -13.11 0.91 -7.21
C SER A 56 -11.90 1.55 -6.52
N LEU A 57 -10.76 1.61 -7.23
CA LEU A 57 -9.58 2.32 -6.75
C LEU A 57 -9.95 3.78 -6.47
N ASN A 58 -9.51 4.29 -5.32
CA ASN A 58 -9.65 5.69 -4.98
C ASN A 58 -8.78 6.53 -5.91
N GLU A 59 -9.18 7.78 -6.18
CA GLU A 59 -8.40 8.72 -6.98
C GLU A 59 -7.02 8.96 -6.34
N GLY A 60 -5.94 8.81 -7.11
CA GLY A 60 -4.56 8.90 -6.62
C GLY A 60 -3.99 7.56 -6.13
N THR A 61 -4.77 6.47 -6.13
CA THR A 61 -4.26 5.12 -5.89
C THR A 61 -3.90 4.43 -7.20
N GLU A 62 -2.65 4.06 -7.35
CA GLU A 62 -2.15 3.22 -8.44
C GLU A 62 -2.13 1.75 -8.00
N CYS A 63 -2.32 0.86 -8.97
CA CYS A 63 -2.17 -0.56 -8.71
C CYS A 63 -1.54 -1.32 -9.87
N GLU A 64 -0.64 -2.24 -9.53
CA GLU A 64 -0.04 -3.21 -10.44
C GLU A 64 -0.36 -4.64 -9.99
N HIS A 65 -0.69 -5.52 -10.93
CA HIS A 65 -1.07 -6.90 -10.64
C HIS A 65 -0.18 -7.88 -11.40
N PHE A 66 0.31 -8.90 -10.70
CA PHE A 66 1.21 -9.90 -11.23
C PHE A 66 0.81 -11.33 -10.85
N ARG A 67 1.09 -12.28 -11.74
CA ARG A 67 0.98 -13.73 -11.55
C ARG A 67 2.31 -14.43 -11.78
N LYS A 68 2.36 -15.72 -11.47
CA LYS A 68 3.51 -16.60 -11.72
C LYS A 68 4.81 -16.01 -11.20
N GLY A 69 4.80 -15.58 -9.95
CA GLY A 69 5.96 -14.99 -9.28
C GLY A 69 6.45 -13.68 -9.90
N GLY A 70 5.62 -12.97 -10.67
CA GLY A 70 5.99 -11.69 -11.31
C GLY A 70 6.28 -11.79 -12.79
N SER A 71 6.33 -13.00 -13.37
CA SER A 71 6.63 -13.18 -14.80
C SER A 71 5.48 -12.75 -15.72
N GLU A 72 4.25 -12.65 -15.20
CA GLU A 72 3.07 -12.25 -15.95
C GLU A 72 2.43 -11.01 -15.29
N LYS A 73 2.43 -9.87 -16.00
CA LYS A 73 1.74 -8.64 -15.58
C LYS A 73 0.31 -8.62 -16.12
N LEU A 74 -0.66 -8.40 -15.24
CA LEU A 74 -2.07 -8.26 -15.58
C LEU A 74 -2.46 -6.79 -15.69
N TRP A 75 -3.50 -6.51 -16.48
CA TRP A 75 -3.96 -5.17 -16.78
C TRP A 75 -4.90 -4.58 -15.71
N GLU A 76 -5.48 -5.43 -14.87
CA GLU A 76 -6.42 -5.04 -13.81
C GLU A 76 -5.98 -5.56 -12.44
N CYS A 77 -6.17 -4.72 -11.42
CA CYS A 77 -6.11 -5.15 -10.02
C CYS A 77 -7.47 -5.57 -9.46
N LYS A 78 -8.54 -5.39 -10.23
CA LYS A 78 -9.88 -5.86 -9.88
C LYS A 78 -10.00 -7.33 -10.29
N GLY A 79 -10.76 -8.13 -9.54
CA GLY A 79 -11.01 -9.53 -9.89
C GLY A 79 -11.04 -10.48 -8.69
N THR A 80 -10.60 -11.71 -8.91
CA THR A 80 -10.62 -12.83 -7.94
C THR A 80 -9.45 -12.83 -6.96
N PHE A 81 -8.65 -11.77 -6.92
CA PHE A 81 -7.48 -11.71 -6.05
C PHE A 81 -7.91 -11.72 -4.57
N ILE A 82 -7.32 -12.62 -3.79
CA ILE A 82 -7.58 -12.73 -2.35
C ILE A 82 -6.29 -12.42 -1.61
N ALA A 83 -6.22 -11.25 -0.99
CA ALA A 83 -5.08 -10.86 -0.17
C ALA A 83 -4.99 -11.73 1.09
N LYS A 84 -3.95 -12.57 1.17
CA LYS A 84 -3.66 -13.46 2.31
C LYS A 84 -2.47 -12.98 3.13
N SER A 85 -1.60 -12.16 2.56
CA SER A 85 -0.57 -11.45 3.30
C SER A 85 -0.29 -10.08 2.69
N ALA A 86 0.26 -9.17 3.50
CA ALA A 86 0.65 -7.84 3.09
C ALA A 86 2.07 -7.52 3.54
N LYS A 87 2.80 -6.78 2.71
CA LYS A 87 4.14 -6.30 2.99
C LYS A 87 4.22 -4.82 2.62
N PRO A 88 4.09 -3.90 3.60
CA PRO A 88 4.37 -2.49 3.37
C PRO A 88 5.86 -2.27 3.13
N LYS A 89 6.24 -1.23 2.38
CA LYS A 89 7.65 -0.87 2.18
C LYS A 89 8.15 -0.04 3.36
N HIS A 90 9.32 -0.40 3.87
CA HIS A 90 9.92 0.17 5.09
C HIS A 90 10.28 1.67 5.00
N ASP A 91 10.61 2.18 3.82
CA ASP A 91 11.23 3.50 3.67
C ASP A 91 10.32 4.53 2.98
N THR A 92 9.00 4.41 3.13
CA THR A 92 8.06 5.40 2.57
C THR A 92 7.64 6.48 3.57
N GLY A 93 8.07 6.38 4.83
CA GLY A 93 7.57 7.25 5.90
C GLY A 93 6.06 7.09 6.11
N SER A 94 5.54 5.88 5.89
CA SER A 94 4.11 5.57 6.03
C SER A 94 3.93 4.33 6.92
N VAL A 95 2.93 4.36 7.79
CA VAL A 95 2.51 3.25 8.64
C VAL A 95 1.17 2.74 8.14
N CYS A 96 1.11 1.45 7.79
CA CYS A 96 -0.11 0.83 7.29
C CYS A 96 -0.78 -0.01 8.38
N LYS A 97 -2.12 -0.03 8.37
CA LYS A 97 -2.94 -0.91 9.20
C LYS A 97 -3.87 -1.73 8.32
N PHE A 98 -4.05 -2.99 8.67
CA PHE A 98 -4.78 -4.00 7.90
C PHE A 98 -5.98 -4.51 8.68
N TYR A 99 -7.11 -4.73 8.01
CA TYR A 99 -8.39 -5.03 8.66
C TYR A 99 -9.07 -6.26 8.08
N ALA A 100 -9.81 -6.96 8.94
CA ALA A 100 -10.71 -8.06 8.56
C ALA A 100 -11.99 -7.58 7.88
N LEU A 101 -12.38 -6.32 8.10
CA LEU A 101 -13.60 -5.71 7.57
C LEU A 101 -13.30 -4.83 6.36
N ASN A 102 -14.30 -4.57 5.53
CA ASN A 102 -14.16 -3.84 4.27
C ASN A 102 -14.05 -2.32 4.40
N ASP A 103 -14.37 -1.77 5.58
CA ASP A 103 -14.55 -0.34 5.84
C ASP A 103 -13.48 0.22 6.80
N CYS A 104 -12.37 -0.50 6.98
CA CYS A 104 -11.30 -0.19 7.93
C CYS A 104 -11.80 0.00 9.38
N SER A 105 -12.93 -0.59 9.74
CA SER A 105 -13.43 -0.61 11.11
C SER A 105 -12.81 -1.75 11.93
N GLY A 106 -12.96 -1.67 13.26
CA GLY A 106 -12.40 -2.65 14.19
C GLY A 106 -10.95 -2.40 14.58
N VAL A 107 -10.29 -3.43 15.11
CA VAL A 107 -8.87 -3.37 15.52
C VAL A 107 -8.01 -3.72 14.30
N GLY A 108 -7.32 -2.72 13.76
CA GLY A 108 -6.37 -2.91 12.67
C GLY A 108 -5.06 -3.53 13.16
N THR A 109 -4.52 -4.49 12.42
CA THR A 109 -3.18 -5.02 12.66
C THR A 109 -2.16 -4.08 12.02
N PRO A 110 -1.22 -3.50 12.79
CA PRO A 110 -0.20 -2.64 12.22
C PRO A 110 0.76 -3.47 11.36
N GLY A 111 0.99 -3.05 10.12
CA GLY A 111 2.26 -3.28 9.47
C GLY A 111 3.23 -2.29 10.08
N THR A 112 4.06 -2.75 11.00
CA THR A 112 5.06 -1.87 11.61
C THR A 112 5.91 -1.29 10.49
N GLY A 113 6.08 0.04 10.47
CA GLY A 113 7.03 0.73 9.58
C GLY A 113 8.49 0.42 9.91
N GLU A 114 8.76 -0.68 10.64
CA GLU A 114 10.08 -1.27 10.88
C GLU A 114 10.20 -2.53 10.02
N GLY A 115 11.35 -2.68 9.38
CA GLY A 115 11.56 -3.35 8.09
C GLY A 115 10.90 -4.70 7.87
N ASP A 116 10.44 -4.89 6.63
CA ASP A 116 10.17 -6.19 6.04
C ASP A 116 9.13 -7.08 6.74
N SER A 117 8.39 -6.56 7.74
CA SER A 117 7.44 -7.37 8.50
C SER A 117 6.25 -7.76 7.64
N CYS A 118 6.22 -9.04 7.28
CA CYS A 118 5.07 -9.64 6.64
C CYS A 118 3.89 -9.61 7.60
N VAL A 119 2.74 -9.11 7.12
CA VAL A 119 1.47 -9.19 7.84
C VAL A 119 0.63 -10.31 7.22
N PRO A 120 0.69 -11.54 7.77
CA PRO A 120 -0.14 -12.65 7.34
C PRO A 120 -1.59 -12.46 7.81
N VAL A 121 -2.55 -13.02 7.08
CA VAL A 121 -3.98 -12.98 7.45
C VAL A 121 -4.25 -13.60 8.83
N SER A 122 -3.42 -14.55 9.26
CA SER A 122 -3.48 -15.19 10.58
C SER A 122 -3.22 -14.24 11.74
N GLN A 123 -2.56 -13.09 11.50
CA GLN A 123 -2.34 -12.03 12.48
C GLN A 123 -3.40 -10.92 12.41
N ILE A 124 -4.34 -10.99 11.47
CA ILE A 124 -5.43 -10.01 11.38
C ILE A 124 -6.44 -10.28 12.49
N ILE A 125 -6.78 -9.23 13.23
CA ILE A 125 -7.76 -9.30 14.30
C ILE A 125 -9.16 -9.22 13.69
N GLY A 126 -9.95 -10.28 13.86
CA GLY A 126 -11.34 -10.37 13.42
C GLY A 126 -12.34 -9.77 14.42
N ASP A 127 -13.63 -10.01 14.19
CA ASP A 127 -14.75 -9.57 15.02
C ASP A 127 -15.01 -10.46 16.26
N GLY A 128 -14.10 -11.39 16.55
CA GLY A 128 -14.22 -12.35 17.65
C GLY A 128 -15.06 -13.59 17.33
N GLY A 129 -15.69 -13.67 16.14
CA GLY A 129 -16.49 -14.83 15.73
C GLY A 129 -15.74 -15.86 14.89
N SER A 130 -14.68 -15.45 14.15
CA SER A 130 -13.90 -16.35 13.30
C SER A 130 -12.51 -15.79 12.96
N ILE A 131 -11.59 -16.67 12.53
CA ILE A 131 -10.28 -16.25 11.99
C ILE A 131 -10.53 -15.62 10.62
N PRO A 132 -10.04 -14.38 10.37
CA PRO A 132 -10.18 -13.73 9.08
C PRO A 132 -9.65 -14.60 7.94
N GLN A 133 -10.41 -14.64 6.84
CA GLN A 133 -10.04 -15.44 5.67
C GLN A 133 -9.24 -14.65 4.64
N ARG A 134 -9.21 -13.32 4.74
CA ARG A 134 -8.44 -12.42 3.89
C ARG A 134 -8.18 -11.10 4.61
N ILE A 135 -7.23 -10.33 4.10
CA ILE A 135 -7.15 -8.89 4.36
C ILE A 135 -8.23 -8.23 3.51
N ALA A 136 -9.20 -7.57 4.15
CA ALA A 136 -10.37 -7.02 3.48
C ALA A 136 -10.21 -5.55 3.11
N SER A 137 -9.54 -4.79 3.98
CA SER A 137 -9.20 -3.40 3.73
C SER A 137 -7.89 -3.01 4.42
N PHE A 138 -7.33 -1.87 4.02
CA PHE A 138 -6.17 -1.28 4.65
C PHE A 138 -6.23 0.25 4.62
N ARG A 139 -5.48 0.87 5.52
CA ARG A 139 -5.20 2.30 5.50
C ARG A 139 -3.73 2.53 5.75
N CYS A 140 -3.12 3.47 5.05
CA CYS A 140 -1.74 3.87 5.26
C CYS A 140 -1.69 5.34 5.63
N GLU A 141 -0.88 5.63 6.64
CA GLU A 141 -0.79 6.93 7.28
C GLU A 141 0.65 7.42 7.17
N ASN A 142 0.90 8.56 6.52
CA ASN A 142 2.23 9.17 6.50
C ASN A 142 2.61 9.67 7.89
N THR A 143 3.83 9.39 8.33
CA THR A 143 4.35 9.78 9.65
C THR A 143 4.94 11.20 9.66
N GLU A 144 5.10 11.83 8.50
CA GLU A 144 5.51 13.22 8.37
C GLU A 144 4.31 14.10 8.01
N GLU A 145 4.05 15.10 8.85
CA GLU A 145 3.08 16.17 8.61
C GLU A 145 3.62 17.06 7.47
N PRO A 146 2.82 17.44 6.45
CA PRO A 146 3.28 18.39 5.45
C PRO A 146 3.63 19.71 6.14
N ALA A 147 4.90 20.10 6.08
CA ALA A 147 5.40 21.38 6.58
C ALA A 147 4.80 22.59 5.85
#